data_AF-A0A6G8CRC5-F1
#
_entry.id   AF-A0A6G8CRC5-F1
#
_cell.length_a   1.000
_cell.length_b   1.000
_cell.length_c   1.000
_cell.angle_alpha   90.00
_cell.angle_beta   90.00
_cell.angle_gamma   90.00
#
_symmetry.space_group_name_H-M   'P 1'
#
loop_
_entity.id
_entity.type
_entity.pdbx_description
1 polymer ?
#
loop_
_entity_poly.entity_id
_entity_poly.type
_entity_poly.pdbx_seq_one_letter_code
_entity_poly.pdbx_strand_id
1 'polypeptide(L)'
;MQIEAAPVSRYLPIKKMALAYSDFVSEGALRHLVWQAEAYEKAPKSGLKSNGFLAVIVRPPGQRKVLLDRVEFEKWLTSQQRNAR
;
A
#
# COMPACT_ATOMS: atom_id res chain seq x y z
N MET A 1 23.79 -8.65 22.51
CA MET A 1 23.96 -8.18 21.12
C MET A 1 22.79 -7.28 20.80
N GLN A 2 23.02 -5.96 20.74
CA GLN A 2 21.99 -4.99 20.39
C GLN A 2 21.86 -5.03 18.87
N ILE A 3 20.80 -5.66 18.36
CA ILE A 3 20.51 -5.68 16.92
C ILE A 3 20.01 -4.28 16.58
N GLU A 4 20.91 -3.41 16.13
CA GLU A 4 20.54 -2.13 15.54
C GLU A 4 19.72 -2.44 14.28
N ALA A 5 18.39 -2.34 14.39
CA ALA A 5 17.52 -2.48 13.24
C ALA A 5 17.87 -1.36 12.26
N ALA A 6 18.48 -1.71 11.12
CA ALA A 6 18.75 -0.78 10.05
C ALA A 6 17.47 0.01 9.72
N PRO A 7 17.55 1.33 9.46
CA PRO A 7 16.37 2.15 9.22
C PRO A 7 15.58 1.56 8.05
N VAL A 8 14.36 1.10 8.34
CA VAL A 8 13.47 0.57 7.31
C VAL A 8 13.09 1.71 6.38
N SER A 9 13.47 1.61 5.11
CA SER A 9 13.12 2.59 4.08
C SER A 9 11.62 2.88 4.09
N ARG A 10 11.24 4.15 4.05
CA ARG A 10 9.84 4.60 3.97
C ARG A 10 9.13 4.04 2.74
N TYR A 11 9.82 4.01 1.60
CA TYR A 11 9.27 3.50 0.35
C TYR A 11 9.77 2.09 0.11
N LEU A 12 8.84 1.14 -0.02
CA LEU A 12 9.15 -0.28 -0.18
C LEU A 12 8.52 -0.84 -1.45
N PRO A 13 9.22 -1.74 -2.17
CA PRO A 13 8.58 -2.57 -3.19
C PRO A 13 7.46 -3.41 -2.57
N ILE A 14 6.44 -3.75 -3.37
CA ILE A 14 5.27 -4.54 -2.93
C ILE A 14 5.70 -5.80 -2.14
N LYS A 15 6.67 -6.56 -2.66
CA LYS A 15 7.18 -7.78 -2.00
C LYS A 15 7.75 -7.51 -0.61
N LYS A 16 8.50 -6.42 -0.43
CA LYS A 16 9.05 -6.05 0.89
C LYS A 16 7.97 -5.57 1.84
N MET A 17 6.98 -4.83 1.34
CA MET A 17 5.82 -4.41 2.15
C MET A 17 5.02 -5.64 2.62
N ALA A 18 4.74 -6.58 1.73
CA ALA A 18 4.03 -7.82 2.07
C ALA A 18 4.76 -8.63 3.15
N LEU A 19 6.09 -8.71 3.07
CA LEU A 19 6.91 -9.39 4.08
C LEU A 19 6.92 -8.65 5.42
N ALA A 20 6.92 -7.31 5.41
CA ALA A 20 6.93 -6.51 6.63
C ALA A 20 5.57 -6.53 7.36
N TYR A 21 4.48 -6.77 6.65
CA TYR A 21 3.10 -6.76 7.17
C TYR A 21 2.34 -8.06 6.84
N SER A 22 3.05 -9.20 6.88
CA SER A 22 2.51 -10.50 6.48
C SER A 22 1.29 -10.93 7.28
N ASP A 23 1.16 -10.45 8.52
CA ASP A 23 0.04 -10.75 9.41
C ASP A 23 -1.26 -10.06 8.98
N PHE A 24 -1.17 -9.03 8.14
CA PHE A 24 -2.31 -8.21 7.72
C PHE A 24 -2.64 -8.34 6.24
N VAL A 25 -1.64 -8.52 5.38
CA VAL A 25 -1.87 -8.50 3.92
C VAL A 25 -0.86 -9.39 3.18
N SER A 26 -1.35 -10.10 2.16
CA SER A 26 -0.51 -10.89 1.26
C SER A 26 0.01 -10.05 0.07
N GLU A 27 1.08 -10.51 -0.57
CA GLU A 27 1.61 -9.85 -1.78
C GLU A 27 0.54 -9.77 -2.89
N GLY A 28 -0.21 -10.85 -3.09
CA GLY A 28 -1.30 -10.91 -4.08
C GLY A 28 -2.40 -9.89 -3.78
N ALA A 29 -2.79 -9.76 -2.51
CA ALA A 29 -3.78 -8.78 -2.08
C ALA A 29 -3.29 -7.33 -2.31
N LEU A 30 -2.02 -7.04 -2.00
CA LEU A 30 -1.43 -5.73 -2.29
C LEU A 30 -1.43 -5.41 -3.79
N ARG A 31 -1.05 -6.36 -4.64
CA ARG A 31 -1.08 -6.17 -6.11
C ARG A 31 -2.50 -5.86 -6.59
N HIS A 32 -3.49 -6.58 -6.05
CA HIS A 32 -4.90 -6.34 -6.39
C HIS A 32 -5.37 -4.96 -5.91
N LEU A 33 -4.98 -4.52 -4.71
CA LEU A 33 -5.31 -3.19 -4.18
C LEU A 33 -4.71 -2.07 -5.04
N VAL A 34 -3.45 -2.20 -5.45
CA VAL A 34 -2.79 -1.28 -6.38
C VAL A 34 -3.59 -1.17 -7.68
N TRP A 35 -3.92 -2.32 -8.28
CA TRP A 35 -4.68 -2.34 -9.53
C TRP A 35 -6.05 -1.67 -9.41
N GLN A 36 -6.81 -1.99 -8.36
CA GLN A 36 -8.13 -1.40 -8.11
C GLN A 36 -8.06 0.12 -7.91
N ALA A 37 -7.08 0.59 -7.15
CA ALA A 37 -6.91 2.02 -6.88
C ALA A 37 -6.57 2.81 -8.14
N GLU A 38 -5.63 2.30 -8.96
CA GLU A 38 -5.25 2.93 -10.22
C GLU A 38 -6.38 2.88 -11.26
N ALA A 39 -7.13 1.77 -11.32
CA ALA A 39 -8.30 1.65 -12.18
C ALA A 39 -9.38 2.66 -11.80
N TYR A 40 -9.61 2.86 -10.49
CA TYR A 40 -10.55 3.85 -9.99
C TYR A 40 -10.11 5.29 -10.30
N GLU A 41 -8.83 5.61 -10.12
CA GLU A 41 -8.27 6.92 -10.46
C GLU A 41 -8.46 7.24 -11.95
N LYS A 42 -8.21 6.25 -12.83
CA LYS A 42 -8.33 6.42 -14.28
C LYS A 42 -9.78 6.57 -14.75
N ALA A 43 -10.71 5.86 -14.12
CA ALA A 43 -12.11 5.80 -14.53
C ALA A 43 -13.03 5.74 -13.30
N PRO A 44 -13.22 6.87 -12.59
CA PRO A 44 -14.07 6.88 -11.41
C PRO A 44 -15.52 6.61 -11.83
N LYS A 45 -16.08 5.51 -11.32
CA LYS A 45 -17.49 5.16 -11.55
C LYS A 45 -18.37 5.85 -10.52
N SER A 46 -19.40 6.55 -10.99
CA SER A 46 -20.40 7.17 -10.11
C SER A 46 -21.02 6.10 -9.20
N GLY A 47 -21.05 6.37 -7.89
CA GLY A 47 -21.58 5.45 -6.88
C GLY A 47 -20.60 4.39 -6.37
N LEU A 48 -19.44 4.18 -7.02
CA LEU A 48 -18.39 3.30 -6.51
C LEU A 48 -17.43 4.09 -5.61
N LYS A 49 -17.21 3.62 -4.38
CA LYS A 49 -16.26 4.25 -3.45
C LYS A 49 -14.84 3.75 -3.71
N SER A 50 -13.87 4.65 -3.63
CA SER A 50 -12.45 4.29 -3.60
C SER A 50 -12.15 3.41 -2.38
N ASN A 51 -11.20 2.48 -2.52
CA ASN A 51 -10.64 1.71 -1.40
C ASN A 51 -9.66 2.54 -0.54
N GLY A 52 -9.40 3.81 -0.91
CA GLY A 52 -8.49 4.71 -0.22
C GLY A 52 -7.01 4.38 -0.38
N PHE A 53 -6.67 3.36 -1.18
CA PHE A 53 -5.31 2.82 -1.28
C PHE A 53 -4.40 3.64 -2.20
N LEU A 54 -4.98 4.55 -3.01
CA LEU A 54 -4.23 5.36 -3.97
C LEU A 54 -3.12 6.19 -3.30
N ALA A 55 -3.38 6.74 -2.11
CA ALA A 55 -2.40 7.53 -1.35
C ALA A 55 -1.14 6.73 -0.94
N VAL A 56 -1.22 5.40 -0.92
CA VAL A 56 -0.10 4.51 -0.58
C VAL A 56 0.82 4.31 -1.79
N ILE A 57 0.32 4.49 -3.00
CA ILE A 57 1.02 4.13 -4.23
C ILE A 57 2.00 5.22 -4.62
N VAL A 58 3.26 4.85 -4.82
CA VAL A 58 4.31 5.76 -5.29
C VAL A 58 4.83 5.25 -6.63
N ARG A 59 4.70 6.09 -7.66
CA ARG A 59 5.22 5.88 -9.03
C ARG A 59 6.39 6.85 -9.27
N PRO A 60 7.65 6.45 -9.05
CA PRO A 60 8.79 7.32 -9.31
C PRO A 60 8.86 7.71 -10.79
N PRO A 61 9.10 8.99 -11.11
CA PRO A 61 9.16 9.45 -12.49
C PRO A 61 10.28 8.72 -13.25
N GLY A 62 10.01 8.34 -14.50
CA GLY A 62 10.95 7.64 -15.37
C GLY A 62 11.20 6.16 -15.02
N GLN A 63 10.47 5.59 -14.05
CA GLN A 63 10.61 4.17 -13.68
C GLN A 63 9.27 3.44 -13.77
N ARG A 64 9.29 2.19 -14.26
CA ARG A 64 8.09 1.34 -14.34
C ARG A 64 7.70 0.67 -13.02
N LYS A 65 8.51 0.85 -11.97
CA LYS A 65 8.31 0.18 -10.68
C LYS A 65 7.20 0.85 -9.86
N VAL A 66 6.56 0.04 -9.02
CA VAL A 66 5.62 0.49 -7.99
C VAL A 66 6.31 0.38 -6.64
N LEU A 67 6.35 1.48 -5.90
CA LEU A 67 6.69 1.49 -4.49
C LEU A 67 5.43 1.79 -3.68
N LEU A 68 5.45 1.40 -2.42
CA LEU A 68 4.41 1.68 -1.44
C LEU A 68 5.01 2.56 -0.34
N ASP A 69 4.36 3.67 -0.01
CA ASP A 69 4.70 4.49 1.15
C ASP A 69 4.21 3.80 2.42
N ARG A 70 5.15 3.39 3.26
CA ARG A 70 4.88 2.71 4.53
C ARG A 70 4.00 3.54 5.46
N VAL A 71 4.21 4.86 5.52
CA VAL A 71 3.48 5.73 6.45
C VAL A 71 2.00 5.82 6.06
N GLU A 72 1.73 5.98 4.76
CA GLU A 72 0.36 6.00 4.25
C GLU A 72 -0.30 4.61 4.33
N PHE A 73 0.48 3.54 4.16
CA PHE A 73 0.00 2.18 4.35
C PHE A 73 -0.48 1.92 5.78
N GLU A 74 0.30 2.32 6.80
CA GLU A 74 -0.07 2.18 8.21
C GLU A 74 -1.34 2.98 8.57
N LYS A 75 -1.46 4.20 8.03
CA LYS A 75 -2.69 5.01 8.16
C LYS A 75 -3.89 4.32 7.52
N TRP A 76 -3.73 3.81 6.30
CA TRP A 76 -4.77 3.08 5.59
C TRP A 76 -5.21 1.83 6.36
N LEU A 77 -4.27 1.01 6.85
CA LEU A 77 -4.55 -0.17 7.67
C LEU A 77 -5.39 0.19 8.90
N THR A 78 -4.99 1.25 9.62
CA THR A 78 -5.72 1.75 10.79
C THR A 78 -7.15 2.16 10.42
N SER A 79 -7.34 2.79 9.27
CA SER A 79 -8.68 3.14 8.76
C SER A 79 -9.52 1.91 8.44
N GLN A 80 -8.93 0.85 7.85
CA GLN A 80 -9.66 -0.39 7.55
C GLN A 80 -10.13 -1.09 8.82
N GLN A 81 -9.27 -1.17 9.84
CA GLN A 81 -9.62 -1.79 11.12
C GLN A 81 -10.74 -1.05 11.86
N ARG A 82 -10.79 0.29 11.73
CA ARG A 82 -11.90 1.09 12.30
C ARG A 82 -13.22 0.84 11.58
N ASN A 83 -13.19 0.70 10.25
CA ASN A 83 -14.40 0.45 9.46
C ASN A 83 -14.94 -0.99 9.59
N ALA A 84 -14.13 -1.94 10.08
CA ALA A 84 -14.52 -3.33 10.29
C ALA A 84 -15.16 -3.60 11.67
N ARG A 85 -15.25 -2.57 12.53
CA ARG A 85 -15.95 -2.62 13.83
C ARG A 85 -17.33 -2.00 13.69
#